data_AF-A0A9D9DIX7-F1
#
_entry.id   AF-A0A9D9DIX7-F1
#
_cell.length_a   1.000
_cell.length_b   1.000
_cell.length_c   1.000
_cell.angle_alpha   90.00
_cell.angle_beta   90.00
_cell.angle_gamma   90.00
#
_symmetry.space_group_name_H-M   'P 1'
#
loop_
_entity.id
_entity.type
_entity.pdbx_description
1 polymer ?
#
loop_
_entity_poly.entity_id
_entity_poly.type
_entity_poly.pdbx_seq_one_letter_code
_entity_poly.pdbx_strand_id
1 'polypeptide(L)'
;MKEIIEGTSIANEFKAIFACSYYYNENGEAVWPAAAVNYTNKTQFLFKINKGIFSISDSVKINESVPEEDKRIPFNNMVYFGDGETDVPCMKLIKQLGGTSVAVYEPDNLKKEEIAKRLMRQERVNYLCPADYSENGRLDRLVKAIICKIKADEDLRRFKKRMTENINM
;
A
#
# COMPACT_ATOMS: atom_id res chain seq x y z
N MET A 1 1.78 18.48 2.62
CA MET A 1 0.61 17.57 2.46
C MET A 1 0.62 16.50 3.54
N LYS A 2 1.79 15.95 3.89
CA LYS A 2 1.98 15.13 5.07
C LYS A 2 1.41 15.80 6.33
N GLU A 3 1.75 17.06 6.53
CA GLU A 3 1.35 17.89 7.68
C GLU A 3 -0.17 18.09 7.73
N ILE A 4 -0.81 18.17 6.56
CA ILE A 4 -2.27 18.26 6.44
C ILE A 4 -2.91 16.96 6.94
N ILE A 5 -2.38 15.81 6.52
CA ILE A 5 -2.89 14.50 6.94
C ILE A 5 -2.66 14.29 8.44
N GLU A 6 -1.48 14.69 8.95
CA GLU A 6 -1.16 14.65 10.39
C GLU A 6 -2.11 15.52 11.23
N GLY A 7 -2.68 16.58 10.65
CA GLY A 7 -3.70 17.41 11.30
C GLY A 7 -5.12 16.84 11.24
N THR A 8 -5.37 15.70 10.59
CA THR A 8 -6.70 15.10 10.49
C THR A 8 -7.01 14.16 11.65
N SER A 9 -8.29 13.90 11.91
CA SER A 9 -8.74 12.99 12.98
C SER A 9 -8.26 11.54 12.80
N ILE A 10 -7.98 11.11 11.56
CA ILE A 10 -7.52 9.75 11.23
C ILE A 10 -5.99 9.60 11.35
N ALA A 11 -5.24 10.68 11.58
CA ALA A 11 -3.78 10.67 11.61
C ALA A 11 -3.20 9.59 12.56
N ASN A 12 -3.84 9.43 13.73
CA ASN A 12 -3.40 8.51 14.77
C ASN A 12 -3.60 7.02 14.43
N GLU A 13 -4.37 6.71 13.38
CA GLU A 13 -4.56 5.35 12.89
C GLU A 13 -3.38 4.89 12.00
N PHE A 14 -2.53 5.81 11.55
CA PHE A 14 -1.40 5.51 10.69
C PHE A 14 -0.09 5.35 11.49
N LYS A 15 0.60 4.22 11.29
CA LYS A 15 1.94 4.03 11.86
C LYS A 15 2.99 4.95 11.23
N ALA A 16 2.84 5.27 9.95
CA ALA A 16 3.71 6.15 9.19
C ALA A 16 2.96 6.76 8.00
N ILE A 17 3.23 8.03 7.70
CA ILE A 17 2.65 8.77 6.58
C ILE A 17 3.77 9.19 5.62
N PHE A 18 3.74 8.68 4.40
CA PHE A 18 4.64 9.06 3.31
C PHE A 18 3.90 9.94 2.32
N ALA A 19 4.13 11.24 2.38
CA ALA A 19 3.46 12.22 1.53
C ALA A 19 4.40 13.39 1.19
N CYS A 20 3.99 14.23 0.23
CA CYS A 20 4.70 15.47 -0.07
C CYS A 20 4.71 16.38 1.17
N SER A 21 5.84 17.00 1.46
CA SER A 21 6.02 17.89 2.62
C SER A 21 6.49 19.27 2.19
N TYR A 22 6.20 20.26 3.04
CA TYR A 22 6.71 21.62 2.90
C TYR A 22 7.83 21.86 3.90
N TYR A 23 8.76 22.74 3.54
CA TYR A 23 9.73 23.30 4.46
C TYR A 23 9.09 24.51 5.14
N TYR A 24 9.11 24.52 6.47
CA TYR A 24 8.56 25.58 7.30
C TYR A 24 9.70 26.38 7.92
N ASN A 25 9.57 27.71 7.94
CA ASN A 25 10.52 28.57 8.63
C ASN A 25 10.31 28.54 10.15
N GLU A 26 11.12 29.28 10.90
CA GLU A 26 11.03 29.36 12.37
C GLU A 26 9.68 29.90 12.88
N ASN A 27 8.94 30.63 12.04
CA ASN A 27 7.60 31.15 12.35
C ASN A 27 6.47 30.16 12.02
N GLY A 28 6.79 28.96 11.51
CA GLY A 28 5.79 27.97 11.11
C GLY A 28 5.11 28.26 9.77
N GLU A 29 5.70 29.11 8.92
CA GLU A 29 5.19 29.45 7.60
C GLU A 29 5.82 28.55 6.53
N ALA A 30 4.99 28.01 5.62
CA ALA A 30 5.47 27.18 4.52
C ALA A 30 6.21 28.04 3.48
N VAL A 31 7.52 27.84 3.33
CA VAL A 31 8.40 28.67 2.49
C VAL A 31 8.88 27.98 1.21
N TRP A 32 8.97 26.64 1.19
CA TRP A 32 9.46 25.89 0.02
C TRP A 32 8.98 24.44 0.00
N PRO A 33 8.88 23.75 -1.16
CA PRO A 33 8.64 22.30 -1.19
C PRO A 33 9.84 21.53 -0.62
N ALA A 34 9.62 20.65 0.36
CA ALA A 34 10.68 19.86 0.99
C ALA A 34 10.81 18.44 0.38
N ALA A 35 9.68 17.80 0.06
CA ALA A 35 9.67 16.49 -0.58
C ALA A 35 8.50 16.36 -1.56
N ALA A 36 8.77 15.84 -2.75
CA ALA A 36 7.77 15.49 -3.75
C ALA A 36 7.70 13.97 -3.92
N VAL A 37 6.54 13.39 -3.65
CA VAL A 37 6.27 11.97 -3.91
C VAL A 37 5.79 11.83 -5.35
N ASN A 38 6.68 11.32 -6.21
CA ASN A 38 6.38 11.03 -7.61
C ASN A 38 6.10 9.53 -7.82
N TYR A 39 5.74 9.17 -9.06
CA TYR A 39 5.49 7.79 -9.48
C TYR A 39 6.61 6.81 -9.08
N THR A 40 7.88 7.17 -9.30
CA THR A 40 9.04 6.33 -8.98
C THR A 40 9.23 6.15 -7.47
N ASN A 41 8.95 7.19 -6.68
CA ASN A 41 9.05 7.17 -5.23
C ASN A 41 7.98 6.27 -4.60
N LYS A 42 6.76 6.22 -5.15
CA LYS A 42 5.68 5.34 -4.66
C LYS A 42 6.13 3.88 -4.59
N THR A 43 6.76 3.40 -5.65
CA THR A 43 7.29 2.02 -5.72
C THR A 43 8.38 1.79 -4.68
N GLN A 44 9.29 2.76 -4.49
CA GLN A 44 10.34 2.65 -3.47
C GLN A 44 9.77 2.56 -2.06
N PHE A 45 8.67 3.26 -1.76
CA PHE A 45 8.02 3.18 -0.46
C PHE A 45 7.45 1.78 -0.18
N LEU A 46 6.96 1.06 -1.18
CA LEU A 46 6.51 -0.33 -1.01
C LEU A 46 7.66 -1.24 -0.55
N PHE A 47 8.83 -1.11 -1.17
CA PHE A 47 10.03 -1.85 -0.75
C PHE A 47 10.55 -1.41 0.63
N LYS A 48 10.45 -0.12 0.97
CA LYS A 48 10.78 0.38 2.31
C LYS A 48 9.87 -0.24 3.38
N ILE A 49 8.55 -0.25 3.16
CA ILE A 49 7.57 -0.85 4.07
C ILE A 49 7.83 -2.36 4.21
N ASN A 50 8.12 -3.04 3.11
CA ASN A 50 8.47 -4.45 3.09
C ASN A 50 9.67 -4.78 3.99
N LYS A 51 10.69 -3.90 4.00
CA LYS A 51 11.88 -3.99 4.86
C LYS A 51 11.70 -3.38 6.26
N GLY A 52 10.58 -2.72 6.53
CA GLY A 52 10.34 -2.02 7.80
C GLY A 52 11.09 -0.70 7.98
N ILE A 53 11.50 -0.06 6.88
CA ILE A 53 12.17 1.24 6.86
C ILE A 53 11.10 2.33 6.77
N PHE A 54 11.02 3.19 7.79
CA PHE A 54 10.04 4.29 7.82
C PHE A 54 10.63 5.68 7.53
N SER A 55 11.95 5.77 7.36
CA SER A 55 12.63 7.03 7.03
C SER A 55 12.51 7.36 5.54
N ILE A 56 12.18 8.61 5.24
CA ILE A 56 12.01 9.11 3.87
C ILE A 56 13.37 9.22 3.16
N SER A 57 14.41 9.68 3.87
CA SER A 57 15.74 10.00 3.32
C SER A 57 16.71 8.82 3.22
N ASP A 58 16.45 7.70 3.89
CA ASP A 58 17.39 6.57 3.93
C ASP A 58 17.25 5.76 2.63
N SER A 59 18.10 6.06 1.65
CA SER A 59 18.17 5.43 0.33
C SER A 59 19.15 4.25 0.28
N VAL A 60 20.11 4.20 1.21
CA VAL A 60 21.18 3.19 1.24
C VAL A 60 20.59 1.82 1.60
N LYS A 61 19.78 1.75 2.66
CA LYS A 61 19.14 0.50 3.13
C LYS A 61 18.08 -0.07 2.18
N ILE A 62 17.60 0.72 1.21
CA ILE A 62 16.68 0.19 0.19
C ILE A 62 17.41 -0.77 -0.74
N ASN A 63 18.70 -0.54 -1.01
CA ASN A 63 19.46 -1.32 -1.98
C ASN A 63 20.09 -2.58 -1.36
N GLU A 64 20.11 -2.70 -0.04
CA GLU A 64 20.62 -3.90 0.64
C GLU A 64 19.69 -5.09 0.40
N SER A 65 20.23 -6.22 -0.05
CA SER A 65 19.44 -7.43 -0.24
C SER A 65 19.04 -8.00 1.13
N VAL A 66 17.74 -8.13 1.37
CA VAL A 66 17.19 -8.74 2.58
C VAL A 66 16.47 -10.02 2.16
N PRO A 67 16.79 -11.19 2.76
CA PRO A 67 16.09 -12.45 2.52
C PRO A 67 14.59 -12.32 2.74
N GLU A 68 13.78 -13.11 2.02
CA GLU A 68 12.32 -13.00 2.13
C GLU A 68 11.81 -13.33 3.54
N GLU A 69 12.46 -14.28 4.23
CA GLU A 69 12.14 -14.63 5.62
C GLU A 69 12.41 -13.50 6.64
N ASP A 70 13.36 -12.61 6.35
CA ASP A 70 13.76 -11.52 7.25
C ASP A 70 13.00 -10.22 6.96
N LYS A 71 12.16 -10.21 5.92
CA LYS A 71 11.34 -9.05 5.59
C LYS A 71 10.23 -8.88 6.62
N ARG A 72 10.18 -7.68 7.20
CA ARG A 72 9.20 -7.31 8.23
C ARG A 72 7.75 -7.48 7.77
N ILE A 73 7.45 -7.09 6.53
CA ILE A 73 6.08 -7.15 5.98
C ILE A 73 6.15 -7.78 4.59
N PRO A 74 5.83 -9.07 4.43
CA PRO A 74 5.78 -9.72 3.11
C PRO A 74 4.79 -9.04 2.17
N PHE A 75 5.08 -9.01 0.87
CA PHE A 75 4.21 -8.38 -0.12
C PHE A 75 2.81 -9.02 -0.19
N ASN A 76 2.70 -10.32 0.05
CA ASN A 76 1.40 -11.02 0.11
C ASN A 76 0.47 -10.47 1.20
N ASN A 77 1.03 -9.83 2.23
CA ASN A 77 0.29 -9.25 3.34
C ASN A 77 -0.03 -7.77 3.10
N MET A 78 0.28 -7.23 1.91
CA MET A 78 0.02 -5.84 1.55
C MET A 78 -1.27 -5.70 0.75
N VAL A 79 -2.01 -4.64 1.06
CA VAL A 79 -3.17 -4.20 0.29
C VAL A 79 -2.90 -2.79 -0.24
N TYR A 80 -3.02 -2.61 -1.55
CA TYR A 80 -2.80 -1.33 -2.20
C TYR A 80 -4.10 -0.78 -2.77
N PHE A 81 -4.42 0.47 -2.45
CA PHE A 81 -5.55 1.19 -3.03
C PHE A 81 -5.04 2.27 -3.98
N GLY A 82 -5.57 2.32 -5.20
CA GLY A 82 -5.22 3.32 -6.20
C GLY A 82 -6.43 3.76 -7.01
N ASP A 83 -6.49 5.03 -7.38
CA ASP A 83 -7.65 5.64 -8.04
C ASP A 83 -7.41 6.05 -9.50
N GLY A 84 -6.18 5.93 -9.98
CA GLY A 84 -5.82 6.43 -11.30
C GLY A 84 -4.61 5.74 -11.95
N GLU A 85 -4.27 6.24 -13.13
CA GLU A 85 -3.23 5.67 -13.97
C GLU A 85 -1.83 5.82 -13.36
N THR A 86 -1.63 6.83 -12.50
CA THR A 86 -0.33 7.07 -11.84
C THR A 86 0.08 5.95 -10.90
N ASP A 87 -0.89 5.14 -10.45
CA ASP A 87 -0.69 4.05 -9.50
C ASP A 87 -0.61 2.68 -10.18
N VAL A 88 -0.79 2.63 -11.50
CA VAL A 88 -0.80 1.39 -12.28
C VAL A 88 0.42 0.51 -12.01
N PRO A 89 1.64 1.03 -11.98
CA PRO A 89 2.79 0.15 -11.80
C PRO A 89 2.94 -0.33 -10.36
N CYS A 90 2.49 0.44 -9.36
CA CYS A 90 2.41 -0.01 -7.97
C CYS A 90 1.36 -1.13 -7.81
N MET A 91 0.17 -0.94 -8.37
CA MET A 91 -0.90 -1.96 -8.36
C MET A 91 -0.47 -3.25 -9.04
N LYS A 92 0.22 -3.14 -10.18
CA LYS A 92 0.78 -4.29 -10.91
C LYS A 92 1.86 -5.00 -10.09
N LEU A 93 2.78 -4.25 -9.48
CA LEU A 93 3.85 -4.80 -8.65
C LEU A 93 3.29 -5.60 -7.47
N ILE A 94 2.36 -5.01 -6.72
CA ILE A 94 1.72 -5.68 -5.58
C ILE A 94 1.03 -6.97 -6.00
N LYS A 95 0.28 -6.93 -7.10
CA LYS A 95 -0.38 -8.13 -7.66
C LYS A 95 0.63 -9.20 -8.07
N GLN A 96 1.73 -8.83 -8.74
CA GLN A 96 2.77 -9.76 -9.16
C GLN A 96 3.51 -10.39 -7.99
N LEU A 97 3.71 -9.63 -6.90
CA LEU A 97 4.36 -10.10 -5.68
C LEU A 97 3.37 -10.73 -4.70
N GLY A 98 2.18 -11.15 -5.15
CA GLY A 98 1.22 -11.94 -4.37
C GLY A 98 0.35 -11.15 -3.37
N GLY A 99 0.50 -9.82 -3.31
CA GLY A 99 -0.38 -8.94 -2.55
C GLY A 99 -1.69 -8.65 -3.27
N THR A 100 -2.51 -7.80 -2.67
CA THR A 100 -3.83 -7.44 -3.22
C THR A 100 -3.89 -5.99 -3.63
N SER A 101 -4.19 -5.71 -4.91
CA SER A 101 -4.45 -4.36 -5.40
C SER A 101 -5.93 -4.12 -5.69
N VAL A 102 -6.44 -2.99 -5.19
CA VAL A 102 -7.82 -2.56 -5.30
C VAL A 102 -7.85 -1.21 -6.01
N ALA A 103 -8.46 -1.18 -7.20
CA ALA A 103 -8.79 0.08 -7.87
C ALA A 103 -10.05 0.67 -7.24
N VAL A 104 -9.96 1.91 -6.78
CA VAL A 104 -11.12 2.68 -6.30
C VAL A 104 -11.52 3.73 -7.33
N TYR A 105 -12.81 3.97 -7.50
CA TYR A 105 -13.30 5.00 -8.42
C TYR A 105 -14.48 5.75 -7.81
N GLU A 106 -14.62 6.99 -8.22
CA GLU A 106 -15.73 7.85 -7.81
C GLU A 106 -16.99 7.45 -8.59
N PRO A 107 -18.07 7.00 -7.93
CA PRO A 107 -19.25 6.45 -8.60
C PRO A 107 -19.95 7.47 -9.50
N ASP A 108 -19.89 8.76 -9.14
CA ASP A 108 -20.52 9.84 -9.90
C ASP A 108 -19.68 10.29 -11.12
N ASN A 109 -18.49 9.72 -11.30
CA ASN A 109 -17.57 10.11 -12.36
C ASN A 109 -17.38 8.98 -13.39
N LEU A 110 -18.19 9.03 -14.45
CA LEU A 110 -18.19 8.05 -15.53
C LEU A 110 -16.81 7.86 -16.19
N LYS A 111 -16.00 8.93 -16.30
CA LYS A 111 -14.64 8.84 -16.88
C LYS A 111 -13.70 8.02 -15.99
N LYS A 112 -13.75 8.25 -14.68
CA LYS A 112 -12.93 7.48 -13.72
C LYS A 112 -13.40 6.03 -13.63
N GLU A 113 -14.71 5.79 -13.68
CA GLU A 113 -15.24 4.43 -13.75
C GLU A 113 -14.74 3.69 -15.00
N GLU A 114 -14.73 4.33 -16.16
CA GLU A 114 -14.21 3.73 -17.39
C GLU A 114 -12.71 3.43 -17.32
N ILE A 115 -11.91 4.33 -16.77
CA ILE A 115 -10.48 4.11 -16.50
C ILE A 115 -10.32 2.89 -15.59
N ALA A 116 -11.07 2.81 -14.49
CA ALA A 116 -10.95 1.72 -13.54
C ALA A 116 -11.41 0.37 -14.13
N LYS A 117 -12.45 0.36 -14.97
CA LYS A 117 -12.85 -0.81 -15.78
C LYS A 117 -11.74 -1.23 -16.75
N ARG A 118 -11.05 -0.28 -17.39
CA ARG A 118 -9.90 -0.57 -18.27
C ARG A 118 -8.76 -1.23 -17.50
N LEU A 119 -8.47 -0.75 -16.29
CA LEU A 119 -7.43 -1.34 -15.42
C LEU A 119 -7.74 -2.81 -15.07
N MET A 120 -9.01 -3.10 -14.79
CA MET A 120 -9.46 -4.46 -14.52
C MET A 120 -9.35 -5.35 -15.76
N ARG A 121 -9.78 -4.87 -16.94
CA ARG A 121 -9.68 -5.61 -18.23
C ARG A 121 -8.25 -5.94 -18.62
N GLN A 122 -7.30 -5.07 -18.28
CA GLN A 122 -5.88 -5.28 -18.55
C GLN A 122 -5.20 -6.15 -17.47
N GLU A 123 -5.98 -6.75 -16.57
CA GLU A 123 -5.52 -7.58 -15.45
C GLU A 123 -4.49 -6.87 -14.55
N ARG A 124 -4.55 -5.54 -14.44
CA ARG A 124 -3.58 -4.75 -13.67
C ARG A 124 -3.92 -4.68 -12.19
N VAL A 125 -5.16 -4.98 -11.82
CA VAL A 125 -5.68 -4.96 -10.45
C VAL A 125 -6.33 -6.29 -10.08
N ASN A 126 -6.51 -6.56 -8.79
CA ASN A 126 -7.28 -7.72 -8.31
C ASN A 126 -8.76 -7.38 -8.24
N TYR A 127 -9.10 -6.21 -7.71
CA TYR A 127 -10.48 -5.81 -7.45
C TYR A 127 -10.77 -4.38 -7.90
N LEU A 128 -12.05 -4.12 -8.15
CA LEU A 128 -12.58 -2.82 -8.49
C LEU A 128 -13.74 -2.50 -7.54
N CYS A 129 -13.70 -1.35 -6.87
CA CYS A 129 -14.75 -0.91 -5.94
C CYS A 129 -15.02 0.59 -6.06
N PRO A 130 -16.26 1.04 -5.80
CA PRO A 130 -16.53 2.46 -5.64
C PRO A 130 -15.81 2.99 -4.39
N ALA A 131 -15.45 4.27 -4.39
CA ALA A 131 -14.84 4.99 -3.27
C ALA A 131 -15.87 5.31 -2.17
N ASP A 132 -16.61 4.29 -1.75
CA ASP A 132 -17.57 4.33 -0.66
C ASP A 132 -16.98 3.62 0.56
N TYR A 133 -16.62 4.41 1.57
CA TYR A 133 -15.98 3.97 2.81
C TYR A 133 -16.98 3.75 3.95
N SER A 134 -18.28 3.72 3.66
CA SER A 134 -19.32 3.45 4.65
C SER A 134 -19.20 2.04 5.25
N GLU A 135 -19.62 1.92 6.51
CA GLU A 135 -19.66 0.64 7.20
C GLU A 135 -20.61 -0.34 6.48
N ASN A 136 -20.18 -1.59 6.31
CA ASN A 136 -20.89 -2.63 5.55
C ASN A 136 -21.04 -2.34 4.03
N GLY A 137 -20.45 -1.25 3.55
CA GLY A 137 -20.31 -0.94 2.14
C GLY A 137 -19.53 -2.01 1.37
N ARG A 138 -19.48 -1.86 0.04
CA ARG A 138 -18.81 -2.84 -0.83
C ARG A 138 -17.30 -2.90 -0.54
N LEU A 139 -16.68 -1.75 -0.33
CA LEU A 139 -15.25 -1.65 -0.03
C LEU A 139 -14.93 -2.24 1.36
N ASP A 140 -15.69 -1.88 2.39
CA ASP A 140 -15.50 -2.40 3.76
C ASP A 140 -15.57 -3.94 3.81
N ARG A 141 -16.60 -4.54 3.20
CA ARG A 141 -16.72 -5.99 3.10
C ARG A 141 -15.57 -6.64 2.35
N LEU A 142 -15.11 -6.01 1.26
CA LEU A 142 -13.96 -6.49 0.49
C LEU A 142 -12.68 -6.47 1.35
N VAL A 143 -12.41 -5.36 2.05
CA VAL A 143 -11.21 -5.23 2.89
C VAL A 143 -11.21 -6.25 4.02
N LYS A 144 -12.34 -6.43 4.71
CA LYS A 144 -12.51 -7.48 5.73
C LYS A 144 -12.23 -8.88 5.17
N ALA A 145 -12.74 -9.18 3.97
CA ALA A 145 -12.47 -10.46 3.30
C ALA A 145 -10.99 -10.65 2.94
N ILE A 146 -10.32 -9.60 2.46
CA ILE A 146 -8.87 -9.64 2.16
C ILE A 146 -8.06 -9.89 3.44
N ILE A 147 -8.41 -9.24 4.56
CA ILE A 147 -7.76 -9.48 5.85
C ILE A 147 -7.94 -10.93 6.31
N CYS A 148 -9.16 -11.47 6.18
CA CYS A 148 -9.43 -12.89 6.49
C CYS A 148 -8.60 -13.82 5.62
N LYS A 149 -8.45 -13.53 4.32
CA LYS A 149 -7.59 -14.29 3.40
C LYS A 149 -6.13 -14.25 3.85
N ILE A 150 -5.59 -13.07 4.14
CA ILE A 150 -4.19 -12.92 4.61
C ILE A 150 -3.96 -13.72 5.88
N LYS A 151 -4.91 -13.69 6.82
CA LYS A 151 -4.85 -14.50 8.05
C LYS A 151 -4.78 -15.99 7.73
N ALA A 152 -5.67 -16.49 6.86
CA ALA A 152 -5.70 -17.90 6.49
C ALA A 152 -4.41 -18.33 5.78
N ASP A 153 -3.89 -17.51 4.87
CA ASP A 153 -2.62 -17.76 4.17
C ASP A 153 -1.44 -17.83 5.15
N GLU A 154 -1.40 -16.95 6.15
CA GLU A 154 -0.37 -16.95 7.19
C GLU A 154 -0.47 -18.16 8.13
N ASP A 155 -1.68 -18.56 8.51
CA ASP A 155 -1.90 -19.77 9.31
C ASP A 155 -1.41 -21.02 8.56
N LEU A 156 -1.69 -21.13 7.25
CA LEU A 156 -1.19 -22.20 6.39
C LEU A 156 0.35 -22.21 6.30
N ARG A 157 0.99 -21.03 6.20
CA ARG A 157 2.46 -20.93 6.23
C ARG A 157 3.04 -21.45 7.54
N ARG A 158 2.42 -21.10 8.68
CA ARG A 158 2.84 -21.59 10.00
C ARG A 158 2.72 -23.10 10.12
N PHE A 159 1.63 -23.70 9.61
CA PHE A 159 1.49 -25.15 9.55
C PHE A 159 2.58 -25.79 8.70
N LYS A 160 2.85 -25.25 7.51
CA LYS A 160 3.90 -25.76 6.63
C LYS A 160 5.28 -25.68 7.28
N LYS A 161 5.60 -24.58 7.97
CA LYS A 161 6.88 -24.41 8.68
C LYS A 161 7.08 -25.47 9.76
N ARG A 162 6.06 -25.71 10.60
CA ARG A 162 6.10 -26.76 11.63
C ARG A 162 6.27 -28.16 11.05
N MET A 163 5.63 -28.45 9.92
CA MET A 163 5.79 -29.74 9.24
C MET A 163 7.22 -29.95 8.72
N THR A 164 7.83 -28.92 8.12
CA THR A 164 9.22 -28.99 7.63
C THR A 164 10.23 -29.13 8.77
N GLU A 165 10.03 -28.44 9.89
CA GLU A 165 10.88 -28.55 11.08
C GLU A 165 10.85 -29.97 11.67
N ASN A 166 9.68 -30.62 11.68
CA ASN A 166 9.52 -32.00 12.17
C ASN A 166 10.12 -33.07 11.24
N ILE A 167 10.36 -32.76 9.96
CA ILE A 167 10.96 -33.70 9.00
C ILE A 167 12.50 -33.65 9.04
N ASN A 168 13.07 -32.50 9.43
CA ASN A 168 14.52 -32.28 9.48
C ASN A 168 15.14 -32.60 10.86
N MET A 169 14.39 -33.26 11.75
CA MET A 169 14.77 -33.64 13.10
C MET A 169 14.74 -35.17 13.23
#